data_AF-A0A3S9UT78-F1
#
_entry.id   AF-A0A3S9UT78-F1
#
_cell.length_a   1.000
_cell.length_b   1.000
_cell.length_c   1.000
_cell.angle_alpha   90.00
_cell.angle_beta   90.00
_cell.angle_gamma   90.00
#
_symmetry.space_group_name_H-M   'P 1'
#
loop_
_entity.id
_entity.type
_entity.pdbx_description
1 polymer ?
#
loop_
_entity_poly.entity_id
_entity_poly.type
_entity_poly.pdbx_seq_one_letter_code
_entity_poly.pdbx_strand_id
1 'polypeptide(L)'
;MYFGEFQDLRNLNMPNSHDFDLYEGYYSEFQVTILCDKEAVNPADSLKGLLTGLGVDVTTVSEFTDVRVDSELVVVLQAEKCGEAFNTYAMEKGIMWLPVQFSHSTGRIGPIIVPGYSACYECAQRRSSSNGLAPLEPKNEMFDLSWSVLSGVIAIETAKWISRHTSSFPPLSLGHMIDFDAFHLQGEVNPIYKLPTCPSCGTRNQARLGAQPWRESDLVLGQ
;
A
#
# COMPACT_ATOMS: atom_id res chain seq x y z
N MET A 1 31.77 -4.28 -13.67
CA MET A 1 30.67 -4.92 -12.92
C MET A 1 30.02 -5.88 -13.90
N TYR A 2 30.32 -7.18 -13.80
CA TYR A 2 29.98 -8.19 -14.80
C TYR A 2 28.52 -8.63 -14.63
N PHE A 3 27.69 -8.40 -15.65
CA PHE A 3 26.44 -9.13 -15.85
C PHE A 3 26.81 -10.52 -16.37
N GLY A 4 26.74 -11.52 -15.48
CA GLY A 4 26.88 -12.92 -15.87
C GLY A 4 25.60 -13.41 -16.54
N GLU A 5 25.76 -14.09 -17.66
CA GLU A 5 24.71 -14.85 -18.34
C GLU A 5 24.09 -15.86 -17.37
N PHE A 6 22.79 -15.72 -17.08
CA PHE A 6 22.01 -16.78 -16.46
C PHE A 6 21.78 -17.87 -17.52
N GLN A 7 22.77 -18.75 -17.68
CA GLN A 7 22.59 -19.98 -18.45
C GLN A 7 21.65 -20.93 -17.70
N ASP A 8 20.71 -21.46 -18.48
CA ASP A 8 19.75 -22.52 -18.19
C ASP A 8 20.20 -23.53 -17.10
N LEU A 9 19.63 -23.39 -15.91
CA LEU A 9 19.74 -24.39 -14.84
C LEU A 9 19.03 -25.71 -15.17
N ARG A 10 18.36 -25.81 -16.33
CA ARG A 10 17.66 -27.02 -16.80
C ARG A 10 18.58 -28.16 -17.25
N ASN A 11 19.87 -27.91 -17.47
CA ASN A 11 20.81 -28.94 -17.95
C ASN A 11 21.62 -29.62 -16.83
N LEU A 12 21.40 -29.27 -15.56
CA LEU A 12 22.01 -29.99 -14.45
C LEU A 12 21.18 -31.25 -14.17
N ASN A 13 21.54 -32.31 -14.88
CA ASN A 13 20.99 -33.66 -14.78
C ASN A 13 21.27 -34.25 -13.38
N MET A 14 20.53 -33.77 -12.37
CA MET A 14 20.68 -34.14 -10.97
C MET A 14 19.96 -35.46 -10.73
N PRO A 15 20.68 -36.57 -10.48
CA PRO A 15 20.07 -37.87 -10.22
C PRO A 15 19.53 -37.86 -8.78
N ASN A 16 18.29 -37.36 -8.64
CA ASN A 16 17.38 -37.35 -7.49
C ASN A 16 16.43 -36.13 -7.52
N SER A 17 16.23 -35.45 -8.66
CA SER A 17 15.11 -34.52 -8.83
C SER A 17 13.81 -35.31 -8.96
N HIS A 18 13.35 -35.90 -7.85
CA HIS A 18 11.99 -36.38 -7.74
C HIS A 18 11.05 -35.20 -7.98
N ASP A 19 10.29 -35.30 -9.07
CA ASP A 19 9.02 -34.66 -9.34
C ASP A 19 8.74 -33.38 -8.54
N PHE A 20 9.18 -32.26 -9.10
CA PHE A 20 8.53 -30.97 -8.83
C PHE A 20 7.21 -30.86 -9.63
N ASP A 21 6.47 -31.97 -9.76
CA ASP A 21 5.09 -32.01 -10.24
C ASP A 21 4.14 -31.66 -9.07
N LEU A 22 4.39 -30.52 -8.43
CA LEU A 22 3.61 -30.05 -7.30
C LEU A 22 3.07 -28.66 -7.58
N TYR A 23 1.72 -28.58 -7.58
CA TYR A 23 0.84 -27.40 -7.53
C TYR A 23 0.32 -26.82 -8.86
N GLU A 24 -0.29 -27.65 -9.72
CA GLU A 24 -1.31 -27.16 -10.68
C GLU A 24 -2.69 -26.92 -10.01
N GLY A 25 -2.87 -27.26 -8.74
CA GLY A 25 -4.13 -27.08 -8.04
C GLY A 25 -4.10 -25.89 -7.09
N TYR A 26 -4.95 -24.90 -7.32
CA TYR A 26 -5.16 -23.69 -6.51
C TYR A 26 -4.17 -22.53 -6.70
N TYR A 27 -3.99 -22.07 -7.94
CA TYR A 27 -3.85 -20.62 -8.11
C TYR A 27 -5.23 -20.01 -7.84
N SER A 28 -5.51 -19.68 -6.57
CA SER A 28 -6.58 -18.73 -6.26
C SER A 28 -6.28 -17.49 -7.08
N GLU A 29 -7.19 -17.12 -7.98
CA GLU A 29 -7.05 -15.91 -8.78
C GLU A 29 -6.94 -14.73 -7.81
N PHE A 30 -5.74 -14.14 -7.70
CA PHE A 30 -5.52 -12.97 -6.85
C PHE A 30 -6.27 -11.81 -7.47
N GLN A 31 -7.37 -11.40 -6.84
CA GLN A 31 -8.15 -10.28 -7.30
C GLN A 31 -7.74 -8.98 -6.60
N VAL A 32 -7.40 -7.98 -7.41
CA VAL A 32 -7.13 -6.60 -6.98
C VAL A 32 -8.24 -5.69 -7.49
N THR A 33 -8.73 -4.81 -6.63
CA THR A 33 -9.69 -3.76 -7.04
C THR A 33 -8.97 -2.43 -7.10
N ILE A 34 -9.11 -1.69 -8.20
CA ILE A 34 -8.68 -0.29 -8.30
C ILE A 34 -9.92 0.59 -8.11
N LEU A 35 -9.95 1.36 -7.03
CA LEU A 35 -10.96 2.39 -6.79
C LEU A 35 -10.44 3.72 -7.33
N CYS A 36 -11.16 4.29 -8.30
CA CYS A 36 -10.79 5.53 -8.96
C CYS A 36 -12.04 6.30 -9.39
N ASP A 37 -12.06 7.61 -9.18
CA ASP A 37 -13.11 8.48 -9.71
C ASP A 37 -13.16 8.41 -11.24
N LYS A 38 -14.35 8.51 -11.84
CA LYS A 38 -14.54 8.53 -13.30
C LYS A 38 -13.94 9.78 -13.93
N GLU A 39 -13.94 10.88 -13.20
CA GLU A 39 -13.38 12.17 -13.65
C GLU A 39 -11.91 12.33 -13.21
N ALA A 40 -11.28 11.22 -12.83
CA ALA A 40 -9.91 11.24 -12.37
C ALA A 40 -8.92 11.67 -13.44
N VAL A 41 -8.03 12.58 -13.06
CA VAL A 41 -6.91 13.05 -13.86
C VAL A 41 -5.91 11.94 -14.13
N ASN A 42 -5.73 11.03 -13.16
CA ASN A 42 -4.85 9.87 -13.22
C ASN A 42 -5.66 8.60 -13.54
N PRO A 43 -5.63 8.11 -14.80
CA PRO A 43 -6.47 6.99 -15.22
C PRO A 43 -5.97 5.67 -14.63
N ALA A 44 -6.92 4.83 -14.24
CA ALA A 44 -6.66 3.47 -13.77
C ALA A 44 -6.05 2.55 -14.86
N ASP A 45 -6.21 2.89 -16.14
CA ASP A 45 -5.83 2.03 -17.27
C ASP A 45 -4.35 1.66 -17.30
N SER A 46 -3.46 2.61 -17.00
CA SER A 46 -2.02 2.34 -16.97
C SER A 46 -1.65 1.32 -15.89
N LEU A 47 -2.17 1.52 -14.67
CA LEU A 47 -1.95 0.61 -13.55
C LEU A 47 -2.61 -0.76 -13.80
N LYS A 48 -3.84 -0.76 -14.33
CA LYS A 48 -4.55 -1.99 -14.72
C LYS A 48 -3.74 -2.79 -15.72
N GLY A 49 -3.25 -2.16 -16.78
CA GLY A 49 -2.43 -2.82 -17.80
C GLY A 49 -1.15 -3.44 -17.22
N LEU A 50 -0.46 -2.75 -16.31
CA LEU A 50 0.72 -3.28 -15.64
C LEU A 50 0.38 -4.50 -14.77
N LEU A 51 -0.67 -4.43 -13.96
CA LEU A 51 -1.08 -5.53 -13.08
C LEU A 51 -1.60 -6.73 -13.86
N THR A 52 -2.42 -6.53 -14.89
CA THR A 52 -2.86 -7.61 -15.78
C THR A 52 -1.68 -8.24 -16.52
N GLY A 53 -0.68 -7.44 -16.93
CA GLY A 53 0.58 -7.95 -17.49
C GLY A 53 1.39 -8.82 -16.54
N LEU A 54 1.18 -8.68 -15.23
CA LEU A 54 1.76 -9.54 -14.18
C LEU A 54 0.87 -10.75 -13.84
N GLY A 55 -0.23 -10.98 -14.56
CA GLY A 55 -1.16 -12.08 -14.32
C GLY A 55 -2.13 -11.85 -13.17
N VAL A 56 -2.33 -10.60 -12.75
CA VAL A 56 -3.27 -10.24 -11.68
C VAL A 56 -4.66 -9.99 -12.28
N ASP A 57 -5.71 -10.54 -11.65
CA ASP A 57 -7.09 -10.17 -12.01
C ASP A 57 -7.42 -8.81 -11.40
N VAL A 58 -7.83 -7.86 -12.25
CA VAL A 58 -8.02 -6.46 -11.86
C VAL A 58 -9.39 -5.96 -12.24
N THR A 59 -10.17 -5.59 -11.22
CA THR A 59 -11.45 -4.89 -11.39
C THR A 59 -11.26 -3.40 -11.10
N THR A 60 -11.87 -2.54 -11.91
CA THR A 60 -11.89 -1.08 -11.67
C THR A 60 -13.29 -0.65 -11.28
N VAL A 61 -13.43 0.09 -10.18
CA VAL A 61 -14.70 0.60 -9.67
C VAL A 61 -14.59 2.08 -9.35
N SER A 62 -15.71 2.79 -9.40
CA SER A 62 -15.76 4.22 -9.06
C SER A 62 -16.41 4.51 -7.71
N GLU A 63 -17.22 3.58 -7.21
CA GLU A 63 -17.98 3.75 -5.97
C GLU A 63 -17.49 2.78 -4.89
N PHE A 64 -17.53 3.22 -3.63
CA PHE A 64 -17.09 2.40 -2.50
C PHE A 64 -17.94 1.15 -2.34
N THR A 65 -19.23 1.22 -2.67
CA THR A 65 -20.18 0.12 -2.54
C THR A 65 -19.91 -1.02 -3.49
N ASP A 66 -19.21 -0.74 -4.59
CA ASP A 66 -18.89 -1.72 -5.63
C ASP A 66 -17.58 -2.45 -5.33
N VAL A 67 -16.85 -2.02 -4.29
CA VAL A 67 -15.63 -2.68 -3.83
C VAL A 67 -15.98 -4.03 -3.21
N ARG A 68 -15.42 -5.08 -3.80
CA ARG A 68 -15.51 -6.45 -3.32
C ARG A 68 -14.74 -6.63 -2.01
N VAL A 69 -15.44 -7.05 -0.95
CA VAL A 69 -14.85 -7.28 0.39
C VAL A 69 -13.81 -8.40 0.37
N ASP A 70 -13.91 -9.33 -0.57
CA ASP A 70 -12.98 -10.44 -0.78
C ASP A 70 -11.78 -10.08 -1.68
N SER A 71 -11.62 -8.81 -2.08
CA SER A 71 -10.41 -8.36 -2.79
C SER A 71 -9.17 -8.56 -1.90
N GLU A 72 -8.09 -9.09 -2.47
CA GLU A 72 -6.81 -9.25 -1.76
C GLU A 72 -6.17 -7.91 -1.40
N LEU A 73 -6.38 -6.91 -2.26
CA LEU A 73 -5.98 -5.53 -2.03
C LEU A 73 -6.87 -4.60 -2.84
N VAL A 74 -7.26 -3.48 -2.23
CA VAL A 74 -7.89 -2.37 -2.94
C VAL A 74 -6.87 -1.24 -3.10
N VAL A 75 -6.51 -0.89 -4.33
CA VAL A 75 -5.69 0.29 -4.61
C VAL A 75 -6.61 1.49 -4.77
N VAL A 76 -6.49 2.48 -3.89
CA VAL A 76 -7.36 3.66 -3.90
C VAL A 76 -6.56 4.82 -4.47
N LEU A 77 -6.90 5.19 -5.70
CA LEU A 77 -6.35 6.36 -6.35
C LEU A 77 -7.04 7.63 -5.82
N GLN A 78 -6.30 8.74 -5.78
CA GLN A 78 -6.78 10.02 -5.25
C GLN A 78 -7.21 9.95 -3.79
N ALA A 79 -6.41 9.24 -2.98
CA ALA A 79 -6.70 9.09 -1.55
C ALA A 79 -6.78 10.45 -0.82
N GLU A 80 -6.16 11.52 -1.34
CA GLU A 80 -6.33 12.88 -0.83
C GLU A 80 -7.78 13.39 -0.87
N LYS A 81 -8.62 12.87 -1.78
CA LYS A 81 -10.04 13.25 -1.87
C LYS A 81 -10.95 12.31 -1.09
N CYS A 82 -10.74 11.01 -1.23
CA CYS A 82 -11.69 9.99 -0.78
C CYS A 82 -11.16 9.09 0.34
N GLY A 83 -9.88 9.21 0.69
CA GLY A 83 -9.17 8.29 1.57
C GLY A 83 -9.71 8.27 3.01
N GLU A 84 -10.19 9.39 3.55
CA GLU A 84 -10.77 9.42 4.91
C GLU A 84 -12.09 8.64 4.97
N ALA A 85 -12.98 8.90 4.02
CA ALA A 85 -14.27 8.22 3.92
C ALA A 85 -14.06 6.72 3.61
N PHE A 86 -13.15 6.39 2.70
CA PHE A 86 -12.81 5.01 2.41
C PHE A 86 -12.12 4.30 3.58
N ASN A 87 -11.27 5.00 4.35
CA ASN A 87 -10.66 4.44 5.56
C ASN A 87 -11.73 3.98 6.55
N THR A 88 -12.77 4.78 6.75
CA THR A 88 -13.89 4.43 7.65
C THR A 88 -14.59 3.16 7.16
N TYR A 89 -14.97 3.14 5.88
CA TYR A 89 -15.59 1.98 5.24
C TYR A 89 -14.71 0.72 5.32
N ALA A 90 -13.42 0.83 4.98
CA ALA A 90 -12.49 -0.29 4.97
C ALA A 90 -12.23 -0.84 6.37
N MET A 91 -12.16 0.02 7.40
CA MET A 91 -12.00 -0.41 8.78
C MET A 91 -13.23 -1.19 9.29
N GLU A 92 -14.45 -0.79 8.91
CA GLU A 92 -15.67 -1.50 9.26
C GLU A 92 -15.80 -2.85 8.55
N LYS A 93 -15.37 -2.92 7.28
CA LYS A 93 -15.49 -4.12 6.44
C LYS A 93 -14.30 -5.07 6.54
N GLY A 94 -13.20 -4.66 7.16
CA GLY A 94 -11.96 -5.43 7.20
C GLY A 94 -11.22 -5.47 5.86
N ILE A 95 -11.41 -4.46 5.01
CA ILE A 95 -10.81 -4.39 3.67
C ILE A 95 -9.37 -3.89 3.77
N MET A 96 -8.46 -4.63 3.14
CA MET A 96 -7.06 -4.25 3.01
C MET A 96 -6.88 -3.33 1.81
N TRP A 97 -6.17 -2.22 1.98
CA TRP A 97 -6.06 -1.24 0.90
C TRP A 97 -4.76 -0.45 0.89
N LEU A 98 -4.42 0.07 -0.29
CA LEU A 98 -3.25 0.88 -0.57
C LEU A 98 -3.70 2.28 -1.01
N PRO A 99 -3.58 3.32 -0.17
CA PRO A 99 -3.81 4.71 -0.58
C PRO A 99 -2.72 5.16 -1.53
N VAL A 100 -3.13 5.82 -2.61
CA VAL A 100 -2.26 6.48 -3.57
C VAL A 100 -2.73 7.92 -3.74
N GLN A 101 -1.84 8.86 -3.50
CA GLN A 101 -2.03 10.28 -3.80
C GLN A 101 -1.11 10.68 -4.93
N PHE A 102 -1.58 11.54 -5.82
CA PHE A 102 -0.77 12.05 -6.92
C PHE A 102 -1.14 13.48 -7.27
N SER A 103 -0.13 14.33 -7.40
CA SER A 103 -0.29 15.72 -7.83
C SER A 103 0.81 16.07 -8.82
N HIS A 104 0.43 16.16 -10.11
CA HIS A 104 1.28 16.55 -11.24
C HIS A 104 2.54 15.68 -11.46
N SER A 105 3.55 15.78 -10.60
CA SER A 105 4.81 15.03 -10.66
C SER A 105 5.19 14.36 -9.34
N THR A 106 4.48 14.66 -8.26
CA THR A 106 4.73 14.08 -6.94
C THR A 106 3.67 13.05 -6.61
N GLY A 107 4.11 11.86 -6.24
CA GLY A 107 3.27 10.77 -5.78
C GLY A 107 3.55 10.42 -4.34
N ARG A 108 2.53 9.94 -3.65
CA ARG A 108 2.65 9.35 -2.32
C ARG A 108 1.91 8.02 -2.30
N ILE A 109 2.62 6.95 -1.94
CA ILE A 109 2.11 5.58 -1.94
C ILE A 109 2.18 5.04 -0.51
N GLY A 110 1.05 4.57 0.00
CA GLY A 110 1.01 3.84 1.27
C GLY A 110 0.58 4.65 2.49
N PRO A 111 0.72 4.05 3.69
CA PRO A 111 1.10 2.66 3.90
C PRO A 111 0.01 1.68 3.40
N ILE A 112 0.36 0.41 3.14
CA ILE A 112 -0.65 -0.65 3.03
C ILE A 112 -1.38 -0.75 4.38
N ILE A 113 -2.69 -0.55 4.33
CA ILE A 113 -3.57 -0.53 5.49
C ILE A 113 -4.16 -1.94 5.65
N VAL A 114 -3.83 -2.56 6.77
CA VAL A 114 -4.35 -3.85 7.22
C VAL A 114 -5.18 -3.56 8.47
N PRO A 115 -6.53 -3.52 8.37
CA PRO A 115 -7.39 -3.15 9.48
C PRO A 115 -7.09 -3.91 10.77
N GLY A 116 -6.91 -3.18 11.87
CA GLY A 116 -6.58 -3.75 13.18
C GLY A 116 -5.08 -4.00 13.41
N TYR A 117 -4.26 -4.13 12.36
CA TYR A 117 -2.85 -4.51 12.47
C TYR A 117 -1.90 -3.35 12.17
N SER A 118 -2.00 -2.73 10.98
CA SER A 118 -1.10 -1.65 10.57
C SER A 118 -1.63 -0.26 11.00
N ALA A 119 -0.86 0.78 10.68
CA ALA A 119 -1.33 2.16 10.75
C ALA A 119 -2.46 2.38 9.72
N CYS A 120 -3.58 2.96 10.15
CA CYS A 120 -4.63 3.36 9.22
C CYS A 120 -4.29 4.69 8.53
N TYR A 121 -5.15 5.12 7.60
CA TYR A 121 -4.95 6.37 6.85
C TYR A 121 -4.85 7.60 7.77
N GLU A 122 -5.67 7.66 8.83
CA GLU A 122 -5.63 8.75 9.82
C GLU A 122 -4.32 8.79 10.60
N CYS A 123 -3.69 7.63 10.88
CA CYS A 123 -2.36 7.60 11.48
C CYS A 123 -1.31 8.21 10.54
N ALA A 124 -1.40 7.88 9.25
CA ALA A 124 -0.51 8.42 8.23
C ALA A 124 -0.67 9.94 8.09
N GLN A 125 -1.90 10.44 8.01
CA GLN A 125 -2.18 11.88 7.92
C GLN A 125 -1.63 12.65 9.13
N ARG A 126 -1.86 12.15 10.35
CA ARG A 126 -1.31 12.77 11.57
C ARG A 126 0.21 12.81 11.57
N ARG A 127 0.86 11.75 11.07
CA ARG A 127 2.32 11.69 10.97
C ARG A 127 2.82 12.74 9.97
N SER A 128 2.20 12.85 8.80
CA SER A 128 2.52 13.85 7.78
C SER A 128 2.39 15.27 8.34
N SER A 129 1.26 15.58 8.99
CA SER A 129 1.02 16.90 9.60
C SER A 129 2.03 17.22 10.70
N SER A 130 2.42 16.23 11.52
CA SER A 130 3.42 16.42 12.59
C SER A 130 4.83 16.70 12.06
N ASN A 131 5.15 16.20 10.87
CA ASN A 131 6.42 16.48 10.18
C ASN A 131 6.37 17.77 9.34
N GLY A 132 5.25 18.50 9.36
CA GLY A 132 5.08 19.69 8.53
C GLY A 132 5.00 19.39 7.04
N LEU A 133 4.71 18.15 6.65
CA LEU A 133 4.47 17.80 5.25
C LEU A 133 3.12 18.37 4.83
N ALA A 134 3.14 19.23 3.81
CA ALA A 134 1.92 19.74 3.23
C ALA A 134 1.09 18.58 2.63
N PRO A 135 -0.25 18.65 2.73
CA PRO A 135 -1.12 17.81 1.92
C PRO A 135 -0.77 17.94 0.43
N LEU A 136 -0.83 16.82 -0.29
CA LEU A 136 -0.74 16.87 -1.75
C LEU A 136 -2.06 17.42 -2.29
N GLU A 137 -2.04 18.67 -2.72
CA GLU A 137 -3.21 19.31 -3.33
C GLU A 137 -3.47 18.66 -4.71
N PRO A 138 -4.70 18.18 -4.97
CA PRO A 138 -5.03 17.58 -6.26
C PRO A 138 -4.93 18.64 -7.35
N LYS A 139 -4.11 18.36 -8.38
CA LYS A 139 -4.01 19.20 -9.57
C LYS A 139 -4.74 18.54 -10.73
N ASN A 140 -5.41 19.36 -11.53
CA ASN A 140 -6.12 18.89 -12.73
C ASN A 140 -5.19 18.54 -13.90
N GLU A 141 -3.91 18.86 -13.77
CA GLU A 141 -2.89 18.61 -14.78
C GLU A 141 -2.03 17.41 -14.36
N MET A 142 -1.90 16.45 -15.27
CA MET A 142 -1.02 15.29 -15.13
C MET A 142 0.23 15.46 -15.98
N PHE A 143 1.38 15.08 -15.44
CA PHE A 143 2.54 14.79 -16.26
C PHE A 143 2.61 13.28 -16.52
N ASP A 144 2.23 12.84 -17.72
CA ASP A 144 2.05 11.43 -18.08
C ASP A 144 3.26 10.55 -17.73
N LEU A 145 4.49 11.06 -17.93
CA LEU A 145 5.70 10.33 -17.60
C LEU A 145 5.85 10.07 -16.10
N SER A 146 5.49 11.07 -15.26
CA SER A 146 5.49 10.90 -13.79
C SER A 146 4.50 9.83 -13.38
N TRP A 147 3.30 9.85 -13.98
CA TRP A 147 2.27 8.86 -13.68
C TRP A 147 2.68 7.45 -14.10
N SER A 148 3.37 7.29 -15.24
CA SER A 148 3.88 6.01 -15.70
C SER A 148 4.88 5.40 -14.72
N VAL A 149 5.85 6.21 -14.25
CA VAL A 149 6.84 5.76 -13.25
C VAL A 149 6.14 5.36 -11.95
N LEU A 150 5.24 6.21 -11.45
CA LEU A 150 4.52 5.94 -10.20
C LEU A 150 3.63 4.70 -10.30
N SER A 151 2.94 4.52 -11.43
CA SER A 151 2.12 3.32 -11.70
C SER A 151 2.96 2.05 -11.66
N GLY A 152 4.20 2.10 -12.17
CA GLY A 152 5.16 1.01 -12.04
C GLY A 152 5.49 0.66 -10.58
N VAL A 153 5.75 1.67 -9.75
CA VAL A 153 6.01 1.47 -8.31
C VAL A 153 4.79 0.86 -7.62
N ILE A 154 3.59 1.39 -7.88
CA ILE A 154 2.33 0.89 -7.32
C ILE A 154 2.08 -0.57 -7.73
N ALA A 155 2.31 -0.90 -9.01
CA ALA A 155 2.15 -2.26 -9.52
C ALA A 155 3.12 -3.24 -8.83
N ILE A 156 4.38 -2.85 -8.65
CA ILE A 156 5.38 -3.68 -7.94
C ILE A 156 4.98 -3.91 -6.48
N GLU A 157 4.56 -2.86 -5.77
CA GLU A 157 4.16 -2.97 -4.38
C GLU A 157 2.89 -3.83 -4.21
N THR A 158 1.94 -3.68 -5.13
CA THR A 158 0.74 -4.53 -5.20
C THR A 158 1.11 -5.98 -5.49
N ALA A 159 2.01 -6.22 -6.45
CA ALA A 159 2.46 -7.57 -6.82
C ALA A 159 3.19 -8.27 -5.66
N LYS A 160 4.02 -7.54 -4.90
CA LYS A 160 4.64 -8.07 -3.67
C LYS A 160 3.60 -8.41 -2.62
N TRP A 161 2.56 -7.59 -2.47
CA TRP A 161 1.48 -7.86 -1.52
C TRP A 161 0.70 -9.14 -1.86
N ILE A 162 0.26 -9.31 -3.12
CA ILE A 162 -0.50 -10.50 -3.52
C ILE A 162 0.35 -11.78 -3.46
N SER A 163 1.64 -11.68 -3.77
CA SER A 163 2.57 -12.81 -3.74
C SER A 163 3.18 -13.10 -2.36
N ARG A 164 2.73 -12.41 -1.30
CA ARG A 164 3.31 -12.53 0.06
C ARG A 164 3.34 -13.96 0.63
N HIS A 165 2.50 -14.86 0.14
CA HIS A 165 2.46 -16.26 0.58
C HIS A 165 3.49 -17.14 -0.12
N THR A 166 3.99 -16.72 -1.29
CA THR A 166 4.92 -17.50 -2.14
C THR A 166 6.28 -16.80 -2.31
N SER A 167 6.35 -15.50 -2.06
CA SER A 167 7.53 -14.67 -2.18
C SER A 167 8.02 -14.21 -0.81
N SER A 168 9.34 -14.18 -0.61
CA SER A 168 9.97 -13.70 0.62
C SER A 168 10.12 -12.17 0.69
N PHE A 169 9.67 -11.42 -0.31
CA PHE A 169 9.86 -9.97 -0.38
C PHE A 169 8.59 -9.23 0.05
N PRO A 170 8.52 -8.70 1.28
CA PRO A 170 7.39 -7.88 1.69
C PRO A 170 7.35 -6.58 0.88
N PRO A 171 6.15 -6.04 0.58
CA PRO A 171 6.03 -4.70 0.03
C PRO A 171 6.63 -3.68 0.99
N LEU A 172 7.39 -2.74 0.46
CA LEU A 172 8.02 -1.66 1.22
C LEU A 172 6.97 -0.75 1.87
N SER A 173 5.87 -0.53 1.17
CA SER A 173 4.69 0.20 1.61
C SER A 173 3.97 -0.44 2.81
N LEU A 174 4.30 -1.67 3.20
CA LEU A 174 3.82 -2.22 4.48
C LEU A 174 4.52 -1.51 5.64
N GLY A 175 3.78 -0.61 6.30
CA GLY A 175 4.30 0.19 7.42
C GLY A 175 5.12 1.41 7.02
N HIS A 176 5.23 1.72 5.72
CA HIS A 176 5.93 2.91 5.23
C HIS A 176 5.09 3.70 4.24
N MET A 177 5.31 5.00 4.24
CA MET A 177 4.91 5.92 3.20
C MET A 177 6.06 6.08 2.22
N ILE A 178 5.80 5.91 0.93
CA ILE A 178 6.77 6.16 -0.13
C ILE A 178 6.38 7.50 -0.76
N ASP A 179 7.21 8.52 -0.58
CA ASP A 179 7.08 9.80 -1.26
C ASP A 179 8.00 9.78 -2.47
N PHE A 180 7.49 10.12 -3.65
CA PHE A 180 8.26 10.09 -4.89
C PHE A 180 8.03 11.36 -5.71
N ASP A 181 9.10 12.10 -5.97
CA ASP A 181 9.14 13.19 -6.91
C ASP A 181 9.72 12.69 -8.23
N ALA A 182 8.85 12.47 -9.22
CA ALA A 182 9.25 11.98 -10.53
C ALA A 182 9.96 13.03 -11.39
N PHE A 183 9.82 14.33 -11.07
CA PHE A 183 10.51 15.38 -11.80
C PHE A 183 12.00 15.41 -11.43
N HIS A 184 12.31 15.24 -10.14
CA HIS A 184 13.69 15.16 -9.64
C HIS A 184 14.23 13.72 -9.55
N LEU A 185 13.39 12.71 -9.81
CA LEU A 185 13.69 11.29 -9.61
C LEU A 185 14.18 10.97 -8.19
N GLN A 186 13.54 11.60 -7.20
CA GLN A 186 13.88 11.45 -5.79
C GLN A 186 12.77 10.69 -5.07
N GLY A 187 13.14 9.71 -4.25
CA GLY A 187 12.22 8.91 -3.45
C GLY A 187 12.64 8.91 -1.99
N GLU A 188 11.67 9.09 -1.10
CA GLU A 188 11.84 8.94 0.34
C GLU A 188 10.92 7.84 0.87
N VAL A 189 11.38 7.14 1.90
CA VAL A 189 10.63 6.06 2.54
C VAL A 189 10.52 6.38 4.00
N ASN A 190 9.31 6.73 4.43
CA ASN A 190 9.02 7.28 5.73
C ASN A 190 8.21 6.26 6.55
N PRO A 191 8.71 5.77 7.70
CA PRO A 191 7.97 4.80 8.50
C PRO A 191 6.70 5.43 9.11
N ILE A 192 5.60 4.69 9.06
CA ILE A 192 4.30 5.07 9.61
C ILE A 192 3.89 4.08 10.68
N TYR A 193 3.81 4.56 11.92
CA TYR A 193 3.42 3.75 13.07
C TYR A 193 1.95 3.91 13.41
N LYS A 194 1.31 2.81 13.82
CA LYS A 194 -0.05 2.83 14.36
C LYS A 194 -0.06 3.61 15.67
N LEU A 195 -0.85 4.68 15.74
CA LEU A 195 -0.95 5.51 16.94
C LEU A 195 -1.95 4.89 17.94
N PRO A 196 -1.56 4.64 19.21
CA PRO A 196 -2.48 4.11 20.22
C PRO A 196 -3.70 5.01 20.49
N THR A 197 -3.54 6.32 20.25
CA THR A 197 -4.53 7.39 20.41
C THR A 197 -5.28 7.73 19.11
N CYS A 198 -5.06 7.00 18.01
CA CYS A 198 -5.75 7.28 16.75
C CYS A 198 -7.27 7.19 16.93
N PRO A 199 -8.05 8.20 16.52
CA PRO A 199 -9.50 8.16 16.65
C PRO A 199 -10.16 7.12 15.73
N SER A 200 -9.48 6.64 14.68
CA SER A 200 -10.01 5.64 13.76
C SER A 200 -9.64 4.20 14.14
N CYS A 201 -8.38 3.93 14.50
CA CYS A 201 -7.90 2.57 14.73
C CYS A 201 -7.20 2.36 16.09
N GLY A 202 -7.17 3.39 16.94
CA GLY A 202 -6.45 3.37 18.22
C GLY A 202 -7.14 2.48 19.25
N THR A 203 -6.34 1.77 20.04
CA THR A 203 -6.84 0.91 21.13
C THR A 203 -7.43 1.71 22.28
N ARG A 204 -7.08 2.99 22.45
CA ARG A 204 -7.67 3.85 23.50
C ARG A 204 -9.14 4.20 23.27
N ASN A 205 -9.67 4.00 22.07
CA ASN A 205 -11.12 4.06 21.84
C ASN A 205 -11.86 2.85 22.46
N GLN A 206 -11.15 1.77 22.76
CA GLN A 206 -11.70 0.72 23.63
C GLN A 206 -11.59 1.26 25.06
N ALA A 207 -12.75 1.57 25.65
CA ALA A 207 -12.96 2.31 26.91
C ALA A 207 -12.26 1.78 28.19
N ARG A 208 -11.26 0.90 28.07
CA ARG A 208 -10.57 0.23 29.19
C ARG A 208 -9.07 0.44 29.25
N LEU A 209 -8.47 1.15 28.28
CA LEU A 209 -7.06 1.54 28.34
C LEU A 209 -6.95 3.02 28.68
N GLY A 210 -7.54 3.37 29.84
CA GLY A 210 -7.36 4.67 30.47
C GLY A 210 -5.86 4.97 30.56
N ALA A 211 -5.50 6.19 30.18
CA ALA A 211 -4.17 6.73 30.31
C ALA A 211 -3.58 6.32 31.67
N GLN A 212 -2.53 5.51 31.66
CA GLN A 212 -1.65 5.47 32.83
C GLN A 212 -1.13 6.91 32.96
N PRO A 213 -1.48 7.65 34.02
CA PRO A 213 -0.95 8.98 34.22
C PRO A 213 0.57 8.82 34.28
N TRP A 214 1.26 9.54 33.40
CA TRP A 214 2.72 9.62 33.44
C TRP A 214 3.08 10.28 34.77
N ARG A 215 3.51 9.48 35.74
CA ARG A 215 3.94 9.96 37.05
C ARG A 215 5.44 10.26 36.98
N GLU A 216 5.74 11.52 36.68
CA GLU A 216 7.09 12.11 36.76
C GLU A 216 7.74 11.88 38.14
N SER A 217 6.93 11.62 39.18
CA SER A 217 7.37 11.35 40.55
C SER A 217 8.28 10.12 40.70
N ASP A 218 8.26 9.18 39.76
CA ASP A 218 9.03 7.94 39.87
C ASP A 218 10.49 8.10 39.39
N LEU A 219 10.83 9.27 38.80
CA LEU A 219 12.20 9.60 38.36
C LEU A 219 13.02 10.36 39.41
N VAL A 220 12.37 10.91 40.45
CA VAL A 220 13.03 11.87 41.37
C VAL A 220 13.40 11.26 42.74
N LEU A 221 12.95 10.04 43.06
CA LEU A 221 13.15 9.43 44.40
C LEU A 221 14.16 8.27 44.42
N GLY A 222 15.17 8.32 43.55
CA GLY A 222 16.31 7.40 43.54
C GLY A 222 17.62 8.07 43.97
N GLN A 223 17.64 8.78 45.10
CA GLN A 223 18.86 9.15 45.84
C GLN A 223 18.63 9.03 47.34
#